data_AF-A0A6N2NFL0-F1
#
_entry.id   AF-A0A6N2NFL0-F1
#
_cell.length_a   1.000
_cell.length_b   1.000
_cell.length_c   1.000
_cell.angle_alpha   90.00
_cell.angle_beta   90.00
_cell.angle_gamma   90.00
#
_symmetry.space_group_name_H-M   'P 1'
#
loop_
_entity.id
_entity.type
_entity.pdbx_description
1 polymer ?
#
loop_
_entity_poly.entity_id
_entity_poly.type
_entity_poly.pdbx_seq_one_letter_code
_entity_poly.pdbx_strand_id
1 'polypeptide(L)'
;MFPGPGRGTIKGTGYLCSCKACSNKVLNAYEFERHANCKTKHPNNHIYFENGKTIYAVVQELKNTPQEMLFNAIETVTGSAINQKNFLSWKASYEAATRELQRIYGKEEVTLPS
;
A
#
# COMPACT_ATOMS: atom_id res chain seq x y z
N MET A 1 30.28 -2.50 12.37
CA MET A 1 29.07 -3.26 12.76
C MET A 1 27.92 -2.26 12.79
N PHE A 2 27.10 -2.21 11.73
CA PHE A 2 26.01 -1.22 11.59
C PHE A 2 24.72 -1.76 12.25
N PRO A 3 23.97 -0.95 13.02
CA PRO A 3 22.93 -1.46 13.89
C PRO A 3 21.61 -1.68 13.12
N GLY A 4 21.24 -2.95 12.93
CA GLY A 4 19.87 -3.42 12.72
C GLY A 4 19.17 -3.07 11.40
N PRO A 5 18.08 -3.79 11.05
CA PRO A 5 17.24 -3.46 9.91
C PRO A 5 16.57 -2.10 10.16
N GLY A 6 16.92 -1.10 9.35
CA GLY A 6 16.34 0.24 9.44
C GLY A 6 14.83 0.19 9.23
N ARG A 7 14.06 0.70 10.20
CA ARG A 7 12.60 0.84 10.05
C ARG A 7 12.31 2.08 9.19
N GLY A 8 11.35 1.96 8.29
CA GLY A 8 10.87 3.06 7.47
C GLY A 8 9.47 3.47 7.90
N THR A 9 9.18 4.76 7.95
CA THR A 9 7.80 5.27 8.08
C THR A 9 7.40 5.95 6.79
N ILE A 10 6.20 5.67 6.28
CA ILE A 10 5.68 6.35 5.08
C ILE A 10 5.45 7.82 5.41
N LYS A 11 6.01 8.71 4.59
CA LYS A 11 5.82 10.16 4.71
C LYS A 11 5.63 10.79 3.34
N GLY A 12 4.42 11.24 3.05
CA GLY A 12 4.06 11.75 1.73
C GLY A 12 4.22 10.66 0.66
N THR A 13 5.08 10.91 -0.34
CA THR A 13 5.40 9.96 -1.41
C THR A 13 6.70 9.18 -1.19
N GLY A 14 7.32 9.31 -0.02
CA GLY A 14 8.60 8.67 0.30
C GLY A 14 8.63 7.97 1.65
N TYR A 15 9.82 7.52 2.04
CA TYR A 15 10.09 6.75 3.24
C TYR A 15 11.03 7.51 4.15
N LEU A 16 10.55 7.84 5.34
CA LEU A 16 11.36 8.38 6.41
C LEU A 16 12.12 7.22 7.07
N CYS A 17 13.43 7.19 6.90
CA CYS A 17 14.24 6.18 7.56
C CYS A 17 14.54 6.59 9.01
N SER A 18 14.33 5.68 9.95
CA SER A 18 14.57 5.90 11.39
C SER A 18 16.05 5.77 11.79
N CYS A 19 16.97 5.74 10.83
CA CYS A 19 18.38 5.50 11.07
C CYS A 19 19.11 6.78 11.52
N LYS A 20 20.11 6.65 12.40
CA LYS A 20 20.93 7.80 12.84
C LYS A 20 21.70 8.45 11.69
N ALA A 21 22.08 7.69 10.67
CA ALA A 21 22.81 8.20 9.50
C ALA A 21 21.92 8.98 8.51
N CYS A 22 20.59 8.84 8.62
CA CYS A 22 19.62 9.36 7.67
C CYS A 22 19.12 10.75 8.06
N SER A 23 19.42 11.19 9.29
CA SER A 23 18.98 12.48 9.85
C SER A 23 17.52 12.82 9.56
N ASN A 24 16.62 11.84 9.61
CA ASN A 24 15.19 11.99 9.31
C ASN A 24 14.89 12.59 7.91
N LYS A 25 15.74 12.34 6.92
CA LYS A 25 15.46 12.67 5.52
C LYS A 25 14.41 11.70 4.95
N VAL A 26 13.48 12.24 4.16
CA VAL A 26 12.56 11.44 3.34
C VAL A 26 13.34 10.93 2.13
N LEU A 27 13.42 9.61 2.00
CA LEU A 27 14.07 8.90 0.91
C LEU A 27 13.02 8.40 -0.09
N ASN A 28 13.36 8.28 -1.37
CA ASN A 28 12.52 7.51 -2.30
C ASN A 28 12.69 5.99 -2.06
N ALA A 29 11.88 5.16 -2.73
CA ALA A 29 11.91 3.69 -2.54
C ALA A 29 13.31 3.10 -2.76
N TYR A 30 13.94 3.45 -3.89
CA TYR A 30 15.25 2.97 -4.28
C TYR A 30 16.36 3.40 -3.29
N GLU A 31 16.32 4.65 -2.86
CA GLU A 31 17.25 5.18 -1.87
C GLU A 31 17.08 4.51 -0.51
N PHE A 32 15.84 4.27 -0.09
CA PHE A 32 15.53 3.59 1.16
C PHE A 32 16.04 2.13 1.13
N GLU A 33 15.79 1.40 0.04
CA GLU A 33 16.27 0.03 -0.14
C GLU A 33 17.80 -0.06 -0.12
N ARG A 34 18.48 0.83 -0.87
CA ARG A 34 19.94 0.89 -0.89
C ARG A 34 20.50 1.26 0.48
N HIS A 35 19.88 2.21 1.17
CA HIS A 35 20.31 2.66 2.47
C HIS A 35 20.14 1.58 3.55
N ALA A 36 19.01 0.86 3.52
CA ALA A 36 18.72 -0.16 4.51
C ALA A 36 19.60 -1.41 4.34
N ASN A 37 20.44 -1.48 3.28
CA ASN A 37 21.30 -2.62 2.94
C ASN A 37 20.54 -3.97 3.07
N CYS A 38 19.23 -3.92 2.79
CA CYS A 38 18.25 -4.81 3.43
C CYS A 38 18.48 -6.26 3.01
N LYS A 39 19.12 -7.06 3.87
CA LYS A 39 19.11 -8.53 3.81
C LYS A 39 17.80 -9.13 4.34
N THR A 40 16.76 -8.33 4.56
CA THR A 40 15.47 -8.83 5.02
C THR A 40 14.74 -9.48 3.86
N LYS A 41 14.25 -10.70 4.09
CA LYS A 41 13.46 -11.46 3.12
C LYS A 41 12.11 -10.79 2.83
N HIS A 42 11.67 -9.81 3.63
CA HIS A 42 10.34 -9.19 3.56
C HIS A 42 10.37 -7.68 3.90
N PRO A 43 10.77 -6.81 2.96
CA PRO A 43 10.86 -5.36 3.18
C PRO A 43 9.53 -4.72 3.65
N ASN A 44 8.39 -5.25 3.18
CA ASN A 44 7.04 -4.76 3.56
C ASN A 44 6.73 -4.91 5.06
N ASN A 45 7.44 -5.78 5.77
CA ASN A 45 7.28 -5.97 7.22
C ASN A 45 8.04 -4.93 8.05
N HIS A 46 8.87 -4.11 7.39
CA HIS A 46 9.70 -3.09 8.04
C HIS A 46 9.34 -1.66 7.65
N ILE A 47 8.28 -1.49 6.85
CA ILE A 47 7.73 -0.19 6.47
C ILE A 47 6.40 0.01 7.19
N TYR A 48 6.31 1.10 7.95
CA TYR A 48 5.23 1.42 8.86
C TYR A 48 4.48 2.67 8.38
N PHE A 49 3.20 2.74 8.67
CA PHE A 49 2.40 3.95 8.65
C PHE A 49 2.58 4.72 9.96
N GLU A 50 2.14 5.98 10.00
CA GLU A 50 2.20 6.81 11.21
C GLU A 50 1.41 6.19 12.38
N ASN A 51 0.37 5.42 12.08
CA ASN A 51 -0.42 4.68 13.07
C ASN A 51 0.26 3.39 13.58
N GLY A 52 1.49 3.09 13.14
CA GLY A 52 2.26 1.92 13.57
C GLY A 52 1.92 0.61 12.87
N LYS A 53 0.95 0.58 11.94
CA LYS A 53 0.70 -0.60 11.10
C LYS A 53 1.75 -0.73 10.01
N THR A 54 2.12 -1.96 9.64
CA THR A 54 3.02 -2.18 8.50
C THR A 54 2.26 -2.12 7.17
N ILE A 55 2.96 -1.87 6.05
CA ILE A 55 2.39 -2.04 4.71
C ILE A 55 1.78 -3.43 4.56
N TYR A 56 2.48 -4.46 5.04
CA TYR A 56 1.96 -5.82 5.00
C TYR A 56 0.63 -5.96 5.74
N ALA A 57 0.54 -5.45 6.98
CA ALA A 57 -0.69 -5.51 7.77
C ALA A 57 -1.84 -4.77 7.07
N VAL A 58 -1.60 -3.57 6.56
CA VAL A 58 -2.58 -2.80 5.77
C VAL A 58 -3.07 -3.59 4.55
N VAL A 59 -2.16 -4.20 3.79
CA VAL A 59 -2.52 -5.02 2.63
C VAL A 59 -3.38 -6.23 3.03
N GLN A 60 -3.07 -6.89 4.15
CA GLN A 60 -3.87 -8.01 4.63
C GLN A 60 -5.27 -7.59 5.07
N GLU A 61 -5.40 -6.45 5.76
CA GLU A 61 -6.71 -5.92 6.13
C GLU A 61 -7.54 -5.58 4.88
N LEU A 62 -6.96 -4.85 3.92
CA LEU A 62 -7.65 -4.48 2.68
C LEU A 62 -8.07 -5.68 1.83
N LYS A 63 -7.27 -6.76 1.82
CA LYS A 63 -7.62 -8.01 1.10
C LYS A 63 -8.87 -8.68 1.65
N ASN A 64 -9.14 -8.52 2.94
CA ASN A 64 -10.30 -9.13 3.61
C ASN A 64 -11.50 -8.17 3.65
N THR A 65 -11.35 -6.94 3.17
CA THR A 65 -12.42 -5.94 3.15
C THR A 65 -13.34 -6.16 1.95
N PRO A 66 -14.68 -6.17 2.15
CA PRO A 66 -15.64 -6.17 1.05
C PRO A 66 -15.40 -4.99 0.09
N GLN A 67 -15.56 -5.21 -1.21
CA GLN A 67 -15.27 -4.20 -2.24
C GLN A 67 -16.00 -2.87 -2.03
N GLU A 68 -17.25 -2.92 -1.55
CA GLU A 68 -18.08 -1.74 -1.25
C GLU A 68 -17.46 -0.85 -0.16
N MET A 69 -16.72 -1.46 0.77
CA MET A 69 -16.06 -0.76 1.88
C MET A 69 -14.60 -0.45 1.61
N LEU A 70 -14.04 -0.90 0.48
CA LEU A 70 -12.61 -0.82 0.19
C LEU A 70 -12.07 0.61 0.30
N PHE A 71 -12.77 1.58 -0.28
CA PHE A 71 -12.31 2.98 -0.29
C PHE A 71 -12.29 3.59 1.12
N ASN A 72 -13.33 3.35 1.92
CA ASN A 72 -13.39 3.81 3.30
C ASN A 72 -12.34 3.11 4.18
N ALA A 73 -12.14 1.81 3.95
CA ALA A 73 -11.14 1.04 4.67
C ALA A 73 -9.72 1.54 4.38
N ILE A 74 -9.39 1.96 3.16
CA ILE A 74 -8.08 2.53 2.82
C ILE A 74 -7.79 3.79 3.65
N GLU A 75 -8.74 4.71 3.74
CA GLU A 75 -8.59 5.93 4.53
C GLU A 75 -8.47 5.63 6.03
N THR A 76 -9.25 4.67 6.52
CA THR A 76 -9.25 4.27 7.93
C THR A 76 -7.98 3.52 8.34
N VAL A 77 -7.55 2.55 7.53
CA VAL A 77 -6.49 1.60 7.89
C VAL A 77 -5.10 2.24 7.80
N THR A 78 -4.91 3.19 6.89
CA THR A 78 -3.63 3.87 6.71
C THR A 78 -3.37 4.89 7.80
N GLY A 79 -4.41 5.40 8.47
CA GLY A 79 -4.32 6.27 9.65
C GLY A 79 -3.54 7.57 9.41
N SER A 80 -3.36 7.96 8.16
CA SER A 80 -2.61 9.16 7.74
C SER A 80 -3.36 9.83 6.58
N ALA A 81 -3.14 11.13 6.37
CA ALA A 81 -3.68 11.81 5.20
C ALA A 81 -3.03 11.22 3.94
N ILE A 82 -3.76 10.32 3.26
CA ILE A 82 -3.32 9.76 1.99
C ILE A 82 -3.24 10.87 0.94
N ASN A 83 -2.42 10.66 -0.09
CA ASN A 83 -2.38 11.60 -1.20
C ASN A 83 -3.72 11.53 -1.97
N GLN A 84 -4.63 12.45 -1.66
CA GLN A 84 -5.99 12.43 -2.18
C GLN A 84 -6.04 12.46 -3.71
N LYS A 85 -5.13 13.20 -4.34
CA LYS A 85 -5.05 13.27 -5.81
C LYS A 85 -4.71 11.91 -6.42
N ASN A 86 -3.68 11.24 -5.88
CA ASN A 86 -3.30 9.92 -6.34
C ASN A 86 -4.37 8.88 -6.01
N PHE A 87 -4.99 8.98 -4.83
CA PHE A 87 -6.07 8.10 -4.41
C PHE A 87 -7.28 8.18 -5.35
N LEU A 88 -7.74 9.39 -5.67
CA LEU A 88 -8.86 9.59 -6.59
C LEU A 88 -8.54 9.10 -8.02
N SER A 89 -7.32 9.34 -8.50
CA SER A 89 -6.86 8.85 -9.81
C SER A 89 -6.84 7.32 -9.89
N TRP A 90 -6.32 6.68 -8.83
CA TRP A 90 -6.33 5.23 -8.71
C TRP A 90 -7.76 4.68 -8.59
N LYS A 91 -8.62 5.29 -7.76
CA LYS A 91 -10.03 4.89 -7.58
C LYS A 91 -10.79 4.87 -8.90
N ALA A 92 -10.67 5.93 -9.72
CA ALA A 92 -11.32 5.98 -11.03
C ALA A 92 -10.83 4.86 -11.97
N SER A 93 -9.52 4.61 -11.98
CA SER A 93 -8.92 3.51 -12.76
C SER A 93 -9.40 2.14 -12.30
N TYR A 94 -9.49 1.93 -10.98
CA TYR A 94 -9.97 0.68 -10.39
C TYR A 94 -11.43 0.40 -10.72
N GLU A 95 -12.31 1.40 -10.61
CA GLU A 95 -13.73 1.28 -10.97
C GLU A 95 -13.91 1.04 -12.48
N ALA A 96 -13.11 1.70 -13.33
CA ALA A 96 -13.10 1.44 -14.75
C ALA A 96 -12.73 -0.03 -15.05
N ALA A 97 -11.61 -0.52 -14.51
CA ALA A 97 -11.18 -1.90 -14.69
C ALA A 97 -12.21 -2.92 -14.18
N THR A 98 -12.86 -2.65 -13.05
CA THR A 98 -13.93 -3.49 -12.51
C THR A 98 -15.10 -3.61 -13.49
N ARG A 99 -15.56 -2.49 -14.07
CA ARG A 99 -16.62 -2.49 -15.08
C ARG A 99 -16.21 -3.23 -16.36
N GLU A 100 -14.96 -3.06 -16.79
CA GLU A 100 -14.43 -3.78 -17.95
C GLU A 100 -14.44 -5.30 -17.71
N LEU A 101 -13.98 -5.76 -16.53
CA LEU A 101 -14.01 -7.16 -16.15
C LEU A 101 -15.43 -7.72 -16.10
N GLN A 102 -16.38 -6.98 -15.53
CA GLN A 102 -17.80 -7.36 -15.55
C GLN A 102 -18.36 -7.45 -16.97
N ARG A 103 -17.92 -6.60 -17.90
CA ARG A 103 -18.37 -6.72 -19.31
C ARG A 103 -17.84 -7.97 -19.99
N ILE A 104 -16.60 -8.36 -19.69
CA ILE A 104 -15.93 -9.52 -20.30
C ILE A 104 -16.51 -10.82 -19.73
N TYR A 105 -16.64 -10.93 -18.41
CA TYR A 105 -17.01 -12.17 -17.72
C TYR A 105 -18.48 -12.24 -17.30
N GLY A 106 -19.18 -11.12 -17.17
CA GLY A 106 -20.59 -11.07 -16.74
C GLY A 106 -21.62 -11.49 -17.81
N LYS A 107 -21.16 -11.97 -18.98
CA LYS A 107 -22.04 -12.53 -20.03
C LYS A 107 -22.20 -14.06 -19.95
N GLU A 108 -21.45 -14.77 -19.11
CA GLU A 108 -21.49 -16.24 -19.07
C GLU A 108 -22.65 -16.83 -18.24
N GLU A 109 -23.51 -16.01 -17.62
CA GLU A 109 -24.64 -16.50 -16.80
C GLU A 109 -26.01 -16.49 -17.50
N VAL A 110 -26.07 -16.33 -18.83
CA VAL A 110 -27.33 -16.38 -19.60
C VAL A 110 -27.24 -17.38 -20.75
N THR A 111 -27.11 -18.67 -20.44
CA THR A 111 -27.69 -19.80 -21.20
C THR A 111 -27.42 -21.12 -20.49
N LEU A 112 -28.29 -21.50 -19.54
CA LEU A 112 -28.58 -22.91 -19.29
C LEU A 112 -30.02 -23.15 -19.77
N PRO A 113 -30.25 -23.90 -20.86
CA PRO A 113 -31.60 -24.24 -21.31
C PRO A 113 -32.22 -25.28 -20.38
N SER A 114 -33.43 -24.93 -19.93
CA SER A 114 -34.57 -25.73 -19.44
C SER A 114 -34.34 -26.90 -18.49
#